data_AF-A0A843GR92-F1
#
_entry.id   AF-A0A843GR92-F1
#
_cell.length_a   1.000
_cell.length_b   1.000
_cell.length_c   1.000
_cell.angle_alpha   90.00
_cell.angle_beta   90.00
_cell.angle_gamma   90.00
#
_symmetry.space_group_name_H-M   'P 1'
#
loop_
_entity.id
_entity.type
_entity.pdbx_description
1 polymer ?
#
loop_
_entity_poly.entity_id
_entity_poly.type
_entity_poly.pdbx_seq_one_letter_code
_entity_poly.pdbx_strand_id
1 'polypeptide(L)' 'MFAGIGACSSALNRLGIDYEIVDAVENDKYAIKSFNAIHSTNFEAQDIVTWDKDIEVDLIMHGSPCQDFSLAGKQARWR' A
#
# COMPACT_ATOMS: atom_id res chain seq x y z
N MET A 1 -3.45 0.70 0.35
CA MET A 1 -3.51 -0.64 -0.29
C MET A 1 -2.51 -0.69 -1.44
N PHE A 2 -1.84 -1.83 -1.64
CA PHE A 2 -0.68 -1.93 -2.54
C PHE A 2 0.37 -0.87 -2.19
N ALA A 3 0.80 -0.88 -0.92
CA ALA A 3 1.51 0.24 -0.31
C ALA A 3 2.87 0.51 -0.96
N GLY A 4 3.52 -0.52 -1.54
CA GLY A 4 4.88 -0.42 -2.04
C GLY A 4 5.82 0.16 -0.98
N ILE A 5 6.54 1.22 -1.33
CA ILE A 5 7.43 1.96 -0.40
C ILE A 5 6.78 3.23 0.19
N GLY A 6 5.48 3.44 -0.05
CA GLY A 6 4.72 4.55 0.53
C GLY A 6 4.88 5.87 -0.22
N ALA A 7 4.59 5.87 -1.52
CA ALA A 7 4.60 7.08 -2.33
C ALA A 7 3.54 8.10 -1.87
N CYS A 8 2.33 7.64 -1.53
CA CYS A 8 1.23 8.50 -1.10
C CYS A 8 1.50 9.20 0.24
N SER A 9 1.96 8.48 1.27
CA SER A 9 2.35 9.06 2.56
C SER A 9 3.51 10.05 2.38
N SER A 10 4.50 9.70 1.55
CA SER A 10 5.59 10.63 1.21
C SER A 10 5.08 11.90 0.52
N ALA A 11 3.99 11.84 -0.26
CA ALA A 11 3.39 13.01 -0.89
C ALA A 11 2.63 13.88 0.13
N LEU A 12 1.83 13.27 1.02
CA LEU A 12 1.12 13.98 2.09
C LEU A 12 2.10 14.72 3.01
N ASN A 13 3.19 14.05 3.39
CA ASN A 13 4.26 14.65 4.20
C ASN A 13 4.89 15.86 3.49
N ARG A 14 5.20 15.74 2.18
CA ARG A 14 5.75 16.86 1.38
C ARG A 14 4.79 18.04 1.26
N LEU A 15 3.48 17.77 1.28
CA LEU A 15 2.44 18.80 1.25
C LEU A 15 2.20 19.44 2.63
N GLY A 16 2.83 18.93 3.69
CA GLY A 16 2.61 19.41 5.06
C GLY A 16 1.21 19.12 5.59
N ILE A 17 0.54 18.11 5.03
CA ILE A 17 -0.76 17.65 5.52
C ILE A 17 -0.49 16.76 6.73
N ASP A 18 -1.20 17.00 7.82
CA ASP A 18 -1.16 16.13 8.99
C ASP A 18 -1.97 14.86 8.74
N TYR A 19 -1.40 13.69 9.02
CA TYR A 19 -2.04 12.41 8.77
C TYR A 19 -1.43 11.31 9.64
N GLU A 20 -2.22 10.27 9.84
CA GLU A 20 -1.80 9.02 10.45
C GLU A 20 -1.93 7.88 9.43
N ILE A 21 -0.98 6.95 9.43
CA ILE A 21 -1.08 5.72 8.64
C ILE A 21 -1.70 4.66 9.54
N VAL A 22 -2.99 4.40 9.36
CA VAL A 22 -3.74 3.41 10.17
C VAL A 22 -3.40 1.97 9.76
N ASP A 23 -3.25 1.70 8.46
CA ASP A 23 -2.81 0.39 7.96
C ASP A 23 -2.09 0.51 6.61
N ALA A 24 -1.21 -0.44 6.33
CA ALA A 24 -0.49 -0.57 5.06
C ALA A 24 -0.56 -2.02 4.56
N VAL A 25 -1.37 -2.25 3.53
CA VAL A 25 -1.52 -3.57 2.89
C VAL A 25 -0.54 -3.72 1.74
N GLU A 26 0.41 -4.63 1.89
CA GLU A 26 1.45 -4.98 0.93
C GLU A 26 1.87 -6.45 1.15
N ASN A 27 1.93 -7.24 0.08
CA ASN A 27 2.26 -8.66 0.19
C ASN A 27 3.76 -8.93 0.04
N ASP A 28 4.51 -8.01 -0.57
CA ASP A 28 5.95 -8.12 -0.68
C ASP A 28 6.63 -7.72 0.65
N LYS A 29 7.25 -8.71 1.29
CA LYS A 29 7.95 -8.57 2.57
C LYS A 29 9.11 -7.55 2.55
N TYR A 30 9.74 -7.33 1.39
CA TYR A 30 10.83 -6.37 1.25
C TYR A 30 10.29 -4.95 1.05
N ALA A 31 9.19 -4.82 0.29
CA ALA A 31 8.49 -3.56 0.14
C ALA A 31 7.96 -3.05 1.49
N ILE A 32 7.23 -3.89 2.25
CA ILE A 32 6.70 -3.48 3.55
C ILE A 32 7.81 -3.16 4.57
N LYS A 33 8.93 -3.89 4.54
CA LYS A 33 10.10 -3.57 5.36
C LYS A 33 10.67 -2.18 5.03
N SER A 34 10.72 -1.84 3.74
CA SER A 34 11.18 -0.53 3.27
C SER A 34 10.19 0.57 3.67
N PHE A 35 8.89 0.31 3.53
CA PHE A 35 7.82 1.20 4.00
C PHE A 35 7.96 1.51 5.48
N ASN A 36 8.12 0.48 6.32
CA ASN A 36 8.30 0.62 7.76
C ASN A 36 9.51 1.49 8.12
N ALA A 37 10.64 1.30 7.42
CA ALA A 37 11.85 2.10 7.63
C ALA A 37 11.68 3.57 7.23
N ILE A 38 10.95 3.86 6.15
CA ILE A 38 10.73 5.24 5.66
C ILE A 38 9.74 5.98 6.56
N HIS A 39 8.66 5.31 6.96
CA HIS A 39 7.53 5.92 7.67
C HIS A 39 7.57 5.71 9.18
N SER A 40 8.62 5.08 9.71
CA SER A 40 8.77 4.75 11.13
C SER A 40 7.57 3.96 11.69
N THR A 41 7.12 2.96 10.93
CA THR A 41 5.98 2.08 11.25
C THR A 41 6.45 0.64 11.44
N ASN A 42 5.55 -0.26 11.84
CA ASN A 42 5.86 -1.68 12.06
C ASN A 42 4.72 -2.59 11.59
N PHE A 43 4.32 -2.44 10.33
CA PHE A 43 3.31 -3.30 9.70
C PHE A 43 3.91 -4.60 9.19
N GLU A 44 3.13 -5.67 9.25
CA GLU A 44 3.48 -6.95 8.65
C GLU A 44 3.02 -7.01 7.19
N ALA A 45 3.60 -7.94 6.42
CA ALA A 45 3.11 -8.23 5.08
C ALA A 45 1.68 -8.79 5.15
N GLN A 46 0.81 -8.31 4.27
CA GLN A 46 -0.61 -8.60 4.26
C GLN A 46 -1.10 -8.87 2.84
N ASP A 47 -2.00 -9.84 2.69
CA ASP A 47 -2.71 -10.08 1.43
C ASP A 47 -4.02 -9.28 1.41
N ILE A 48 -4.20 -8.51 0.34
CA ILE A 48 -5.40 -7.70 0.10
C ILE A 48 -6.66 -8.56 -0.07
N VAL A 49 -6.53 -9.80 -0.55
CA VAL A 49 -7.65 -10.71 -0.78
C VAL A 49 -8.25 -11.20 0.53
N THR A 50 -7.44 -11.31 1.58
CA THR A 50 -7.88 -11.78 2.91
C THR A 50 -8.02 -10.65 3.93
N TRP A 51 -7.83 -9.40 3.52
CA TRP A 51 -7.91 -8.25 4.41
C TRP A 51 -9.36 -7.93 4.76
N ASP A 52 -9.72 -8.02 6.04
CA ASP A 52 -11.11 -7.95 6.54
C ASP A 52 -11.26 -7.11 7.82
N LYS A 53 -10.30 -6.22 8.11
CA LYS A 53 -10.29 -5.43 9.34
C LYS A 53 -11.36 -4.34 9.31
N ASP A 54 -12.01 -4.15 10.46
CA ASP A 54 -12.89 -3.01 10.72
C ASP A 54 -12.06 -1.86 11.32
N ILE A 55 -11.72 -0.88 10.50
CA ILE A 55 -10.91 0.29 10.88
C ILE A 55 -11.59 1.58 10.42
N GLU A 56 -11.46 2.62 11.24
CA GLU A 56 -11.93 3.96 10.91
C GLU A 56 -10.84 4.71 10.14
N VAL A 57 -11.16 5.20 8.94
CA VAL A 57 -10.24 5.94 8.08
C VAL A 57 -10.97 7.02 7.28
N ASP A 58 -10.35 8.18 7.13
CA ASP A 58 -10.87 9.27 6.29
C ASP A 58 -10.44 9.15 4.82
N LEU A 59 -9.33 8.45 4.57
CA LEU A 59 -8.68 8.39 3.26
C LEU A 59 -8.13 7.00 2.96
N ILE A 60 -8.54 6.44 1.82
CA ILE A 60 -7.99 5.19 1.27
C ILE A 60 -7.26 5.49 -0.02
N MET A 61 -5.98 5.09 -0.06
CA MET A 61 -5.14 5.17 -1.27
C MET A 61 -4.90 3.75 -1.80
N HIS A 62 -5.10 3.56 -3.11
CA HIS A 62 -4.84 2.29 -3.78
C HIS A 62 -4.10 2.51 -5.10
N GLY A 63 -3.16 1.61 -5.41
CA GLY A 63 -2.39 1.62 -6.66
C GLY A 63 -2.12 0.20 -7.14
N SER A 64 -3.18 -0.50 -7.55
CA SER A 64 -3.04 -1.90 -8.02
C SER A 64 -2.15 -1.98 -9.26
N PRO A 65 -1.34 -3.03 -9.39
CA PRO A 65 -0.44 -3.20 -10.52
C PRO A 65 -1.18 -3.21 -11.86
N CYS A 66 -0.60 -2.51 -12.84
CA CYS A 66 -1.20 -2.35 -14.17
C CYS A 66 -1.14 -3.64 -15.03
N GLN A 67 -0.36 -4.64 -14.61
CA GLN A 67 -0.21 -5.92 -15.31
C GLN A 67 -1.53 -6.69 -15.44
N ASP A 68 -2.45 -6.53 -14.49
CA ASP A 68 -3.76 -7.17 -14.52
C ASP A 68 -4.72 -6.58 -15.55
N PHE A 69 -4.57 -5.28 -15.85
CA PHE A 69 -5.57 -4.52 -16.62
C PHE A 69 -5.08 -4.09 -18.00
N SER A 70 -3.76 -3.95 -18.20
CA SER A 70 -3.23 -3.45 -19.47
C SER A 70 -3.19 -4.52 -20.56
N LEU A 71 -3.54 -4.13 -21.79
CA LEU A 71 -3.39 -4.98 -22.98
C LEU A 71 -1.93 -5.42 -23.19
N ALA A 72 -0.97 -4.55 -22.87
CA ALA A 72 0.46 -4.85 -22.96
C ALA A 72 0.96 -5.77 -21.82
N GLY A 73 0.20 -5.90 -20.73
CA GLY A 73 0.51 -6.74 -19.55
C GLY A 73 0.01 -8.18 -19.66
N LYS A 74 -0.46 -8.62 -20.84
CA LYS A 74 -0.97 -9.98 -21.12
C LYS A 74 -2.12 -10.46 -20.21
N GLN A 75 -2.71 -9.60 -19.38
CA GLN A 75 -3.71 -9.99 -18.37
C GLN A 75 -3.25 -11.20 -17.53
N ALA A 76 -1.95 -11.25 -17.18
CA ALA A 76 -1.42 -12.28 -16.33
C ALA A 76 -2.00 -12.05 -14.92
N ARG A 77 -3.13 -12.71 -14.62
CA ARG A 77 -3.80 -12.64 -13.32
C ARG A 77 -2.80 -12.91 -12.20
N TRP A 78 -2.88 -12.14 -11.11
CA TRP A 78 -2.38 -12.59 -9.82
C TRP A 78 -2.96 -13.97 -9.51
N ARG A 79 -2.07 -14.96 -9.35
CA ARG A 79 -2.37 -16.30 -8.87
C ARG A 79 -1.75 -16.48 -7.50
#